data_AF-A0AAV3NXT8-F1
#
_entry.id   AF-A0AAV3NXT8-F1
#
_cell.length_a   1.000
_cell.length_b   1.000
_cell.length_c   1.000
_cell.angle_alpha   90.00
_cell.angle_beta   90.00
_cell.angle_gamma   90.00
#
_symmetry.space_group_name_H-M   'P 1'
#
loop_
_entity.id
_entity.type
_entity.pdbx_description
1 polymer ?
#
loop_
_entity_poly.entity_id
_entity_poly.type
_entity_poly.pdbx_seq_one_letter_code
_entity_poly.pdbx_strand_id
1 'polypeptide(L)'
;MDMVEDGLNLRHGETRFDLMRCSNDEQTGIKEAPNAITRAYYNLVGAINQPLFDGCTKFTKLSMPKQLVSLKPELQISQEYFQHRISLIKRWTPKKGENIFDYFYEAKRLLSLLFLPKQKIHACVNNFMSFYKEDGRLEVCRFCGENRYGEGSMGQRKPVARKVLIYLPLGARLQQLYTSRNTAHDMTWHHRTQTDDGWMTHPRNGATWKHLDATYLFFSEPRNIRIGLCSNGFSSFSKFGRQYSCWPFIICVEFTVGIVHEGAVGNQ
;
A
#
# COMPACT_ATOMS: atom_id res chain seq x y z
N MET A 1 -18.13 -5.78 4.87
CA MET A 1 -17.40 -6.66 3.96
C MET A 1 -16.75 -5.79 2.88
N ASP A 2 -16.24 -4.60 3.26
CA ASP A 2 -16.20 -3.45 2.34
C ASP A 2 -14.88 -2.67 2.48
N MET A 3 -13.78 -3.32 2.10
CA MET A 3 -12.46 -2.67 1.94
C MET A 3 -11.68 -3.25 0.76
N VAL A 4 -12.39 -3.92 -0.15
CA VAL A 4 -11.83 -4.28 -1.45
C VAL A 4 -12.02 -3.12 -2.44
N GLU A 5 -13.04 -2.28 -2.25
CA GLU A 5 -13.40 -1.21 -3.20
C GLU A 5 -12.46 0.01 -3.18
N ASP A 6 -11.93 0.43 -2.02
CA ASP A 6 -11.13 1.66 -1.95
C ASP A 6 -9.69 1.51 -2.49
N GLY A 7 -9.17 0.28 -2.59
CA GLY A 7 -7.86 0.03 -3.22
C GLY A 7 -7.92 0.00 -4.75
N LEU A 8 -9.12 0.07 -5.33
CA LEU A 8 -9.36 -0.14 -6.76
C LEU A 8 -9.97 1.09 -7.46
N ASN A 9 -10.48 2.08 -6.71
CA ASN A 9 -10.93 3.36 -7.25
C ASN A 9 -9.78 4.35 -7.51
N LEU A 10 -8.83 3.97 -8.35
CA LEU A 10 -8.17 4.96 -9.21
C LEU A 10 -9.17 5.29 -10.31
N ARG A 11 -9.80 6.46 -10.20
CA ARG A 11 -10.83 6.94 -11.13
C ARG A 11 -10.36 6.79 -12.59
N HIS A 12 -11.27 6.31 -13.43
CA HIS A 12 -11.19 6.45 -14.89
C HIS A 12 -10.83 7.90 -15.24
N GLY A 13 -9.63 8.14 -15.78
CA GLY A 13 -9.26 9.46 -16.28
C GLY A 13 -7.76 9.78 -16.33
N GLU A 14 -6.92 9.17 -15.49
CA GLU A 14 -5.50 9.53 -15.42
C GLU A 14 -4.58 8.30 -15.41
N THR A 15 -4.75 7.39 -16.37
CA THR A 15 -3.67 6.45 -16.75
C THR A 15 -2.82 7.09 -17.84
N ARG A 16 -2.20 8.21 -17.50
CA ARG A 16 -1.01 8.67 -18.20
C ARG A 16 0.12 8.59 -17.18
N PHE A 17 0.66 7.39 -17.00
CA PHE A 17 2.06 7.24 -16.61
C PHE A 17 2.85 7.90 -17.75
N ASP A 18 3.04 9.22 -17.67
CA ASP A 18 3.95 9.93 -18.54
C ASP A 18 5.36 9.41 -18.24
N LEU A 19 5.73 8.37 -18.99
CA LEU A 19 7.11 8.00 -19.28
C LEU A 19 7.75 9.15 -20.06
N MET A 20 8.02 10.28 -19.40
CA MET A 20 8.71 11.40 -20.01
C MET A 20 10.03 11.66 -19.28
N ARG A 21 11.09 11.14 -19.94
CA ARG A 21 12.51 11.50 -19.90
C ARG A 21 13.15 11.79 -18.53
N CYS A 22 13.98 10.85 -18.08
CA CYS A 22 15.19 11.19 -17.33
C CYS A 22 16.40 10.55 -18.02
N SER A 23 17.41 11.38 -18.25
CA SER A 23 18.66 11.10 -18.93
C SER A 23 19.47 10.01 -18.22
N ASN A 24 20.28 9.31 -19.00
CA ASN A 24 21.15 8.23 -18.53
C ASN A 24 22.29 8.78 -17.66
N ASP A 25 22.06 8.90 -16.36
CA ASP A 25 23.15 8.99 -15.40
C ASP A 25 23.50 7.58 -14.91
N GLU A 26 24.72 7.15 -15.24
CA GLU A 26 25.36 5.94 -14.71
C GLU A 26 25.69 6.16 -13.23
N GLN A 27 24.86 5.61 -12.34
CA GLN A 27 25.16 5.56 -10.91
C GLN A 27 26.20 4.46 -10.64
N THR A 28 27.44 4.90 -10.40
CA THR A 28 28.56 4.11 -9.88
C THR A 28 28.39 3.85 -8.38
N GLY A 29 27.41 3.02 -8.01
CA GLY A 29 27.21 2.54 -6.64
C GLY A 29 27.53 1.05 -6.50
N ILE A 30 27.99 0.63 -5.32
CA ILE A 30 28.18 -0.79 -4.96
C ILE A 30 26.86 -1.52 -5.23
N LYS A 31 26.88 -2.47 -6.18
CA LYS A 31 25.71 -3.27 -6.55
C LYS A 31 25.48 -4.33 -5.47
N GLU A 32 24.74 -3.98 -4.43
CA GLU A 32 24.22 -4.95 -3.48
C GLU A 32 23.18 -5.85 -4.17
N ALA A 33 23.25 -7.15 -3.91
CA ALA A 33 22.29 -8.09 -4.46
C ALA A 33 20.88 -7.83 -3.87
N PRO A 34 19.80 -7.97 -4.66
CA PRO A 34 18.44 -7.80 -4.14
C PRO A 34 18.16 -8.78 -3.02
N ASN A 35 17.62 -8.28 -1.90
CA ASN A 35 17.12 -9.12 -0.82
C ASN A 35 15.94 -9.99 -1.31
N ALA A 36 15.53 -10.99 -0.52
CA ALA A 36 14.52 -11.97 -0.93
C ALA A 36 13.17 -11.32 -1.32
N ILE A 37 12.76 -10.26 -0.62
CA ILE A 37 11.50 -9.54 -0.87
C ILE A 37 11.60 -8.78 -2.20
N THR A 38 12.69 -8.04 -2.40
CA THR A 38 12.96 -7.30 -3.65
C THR A 38 13.05 -8.24 -4.84
N ARG A 39 13.67 -9.41 -4.68
CA ARG A 39 13.75 -10.45 -5.72
C ARG A 39 12.36 -11.00 -6.08
N ALA A 40 11.54 -11.31 -5.07
CA ALA A 40 10.17 -11.75 -5.29
C ALA A 40 9.34 -10.68 -6.02
N TYR A 41 9.52 -9.41 -5.66
CA TYR A 41 8.86 -8.29 -6.33
C TYR A 41 9.33 -8.14 -7.79
N TYR A 42 10.64 -8.19 -8.08
CA TYR A 42 11.13 -8.10 -9.46
C TYR A 42 10.64 -9.26 -10.33
N ASN A 43 10.61 -10.48 -9.78
CA ASN A 43 10.03 -11.64 -10.49
C ASN A 43 8.55 -11.41 -10.82
N LEU A 44 7.80 -10.83 -9.88
CA LEU A 44 6.39 -10.48 -10.08
C LEU A 44 6.24 -9.38 -11.12
N VAL A 45 7.04 -8.31 -11.07
CA VAL A 45 7.00 -7.22 -12.07
C VAL A 45 7.36 -7.73 -13.46
N GLY A 46 8.35 -8.62 -13.57
CA GLY A 46 8.64 -9.33 -14.81
C GLY A 46 7.43 -10.12 -15.32
N ALA A 47 6.68 -10.76 -14.41
CA ALA A 47 5.43 -11.43 -14.73
C ALA A 47 4.25 -10.48 -15.05
N ILE A 48 4.26 -9.21 -14.60
CA ILE A 48 3.20 -8.22 -14.93
C ILE A 48 3.11 -7.99 -16.42
N ASN A 49 4.24 -7.93 -17.11
CA ASN A 49 4.31 -7.61 -18.54
C ASN A 49 4.15 -8.85 -19.43
N GLN A 50 4.04 -10.05 -18.85
CA GLN A 50 3.80 -11.24 -19.64
C GLN A 50 2.36 -11.25 -20.17
N PRO A 51 2.14 -11.45 -21.48
CA PRO A 51 0.80 -11.54 -22.02
C PRO A 51 0.07 -12.76 -21.45
N LEU A 52 -1.26 -12.67 -21.34
CA LEU A 52 -2.09 -13.75 -20.79
C LEU A 52 -1.93 -15.07 -21.56
N PHE A 53 -1.65 -14.96 -22.85
CA PHE A 53 -1.24 -16.01 -23.76
C PHE A 53 -0.51 -15.35 -24.92
N ASP A 54 0.23 -16.14 -25.69
CA ASP A 54 0.98 -15.64 -26.85
C ASP A 54 0.08 -14.90 -27.85
N GLY A 55 0.48 -13.70 -28.27
CA GLY A 55 -0.33 -12.79 -29.09
C GLY A 55 -1.44 -12.00 -28.36
N CYS A 56 -1.61 -12.16 -27.05
CA CYS A 56 -2.57 -11.37 -26.28
C CYS A 56 -2.03 -9.95 -26.00
N THR A 57 -2.62 -8.93 -26.63
CA THR A 57 -2.24 -7.52 -26.43
C THR A 57 -3.10 -6.79 -25.39
N LYS A 58 -4.28 -7.33 -25.07
CA LYS A 58 -5.27 -6.68 -24.18
C LYS A 58 -5.10 -7.05 -22.72
N PHE A 59 -4.64 -8.26 -22.43
CA PHE A 59 -4.55 -8.78 -21.07
C PHE A 59 -3.16 -9.36 -20.79
N THR A 60 -2.68 -9.11 -19.58
CA THR A 60 -1.45 -9.68 -19.05
C THR A 60 -1.77 -10.73 -18.00
N LYS A 61 -0.76 -11.50 -17.61
CA LYS A 61 -0.81 -12.48 -16.53
C LYS A 61 -1.35 -11.92 -15.22
N LEU A 62 -1.22 -10.61 -14.98
CA LEU A 62 -1.71 -9.95 -13.77
C LEU A 62 -2.93 -9.05 -13.97
N SER A 63 -3.13 -8.44 -15.15
CA SER A 63 -4.27 -7.55 -15.36
C SER A 63 -5.62 -8.28 -15.29
N MET A 64 -5.69 -9.50 -15.81
CA MET A 64 -6.89 -10.33 -15.77
C MET A 64 -7.24 -10.80 -14.34
N PRO A 65 -6.31 -11.43 -13.56
CA PRO A 65 -6.60 -11.77 -12.17
C PRO A 65 -7.00 -10.55 -11.33
N LYS A 66 -6.37 -9.38 -11.55
CA LYS A 66 -6.74 -8.16 -10.84
C LYS A 66 -8.22 -7.80 -11.06
N GLN A 67 -8.68 -7.80 -12.30
CA GLN A 67 -10.09 -7.52 -12.64
C GLN A 67 -11.04 -8.58 -12.10
N LEU A 68 -10.67 -9.87 -12.17
CA LEU A 68 -11.54 -10.92 -11.65
C LEU A 68 -11.64 -10.92 -10.13
N VAL A 69 -10.54 -10.60 -9.43
CA VAL A 69 -10.52 -10.53 -7.96
C VAL A 69 -11.31 -9.32 -7.45
N SER A 70 -11.33 -8.20 -8.19
CA SER A 70 -12.17 -7.04 -7.86
C SER A 70 -13.66 -7.30 -8.06
N LEU A 71 -14.03 -7.91 -9.19
CA LEU A 71 -15.44 -8.14 -9.55
C LEU A 71 -16.14 -9.16 -8.63
N LYS A 72 -15.40 -10.13 -8.07
CA LYS A 72 -16.00 -11.18 -7.25
C LYS A 72 -16.79 -10.65 -6.04
N PRO A 73 -16.22 -9.80 -5.16
CA PRO A 73 -16.97 -9.21 -4.06
C PRO A 73 -18.05 -8.23 -4.53
N GLU A 74 -17.75 -7.39 -5.52
CA GLU A 74 -18.69 -6.39 -6.09
C GLU A 74 -19.99 -7.05 -6.57
N LEU A 75 -19.87 -8.20 -7.24
CA LEU A 75 -20.98 -8.96 -7.79
C LEU A 75 -21.45 -10.09 -6.88
N GLN A 76 -20.93 -10.18 -5.65
CA GLN A 76 -21.23 -11.25 -4.68
C GLN A 76 -21.14 -12.67 -5.27
N ILE A 77 -20.20 -12.87 -6.19
CA ILE A 77 -20.04 -14.13 -6.92
C ILE A 77 -19.62 -15.22 -5.93
N SER A 78 -20.24 -16.41 -6.00
CA SER A 78 -19.85 -17.57 -5.18
C SER A 78 -18.46 -18.11 -5.57
N GLN A 79 -17.82 -18.86 -4.67
CA GLN A 79 -16.49 -19.43 -4.96
C GLN A 79 -16.57 -20.48 -6.07
N GLU A 80 -17.64 -21.27 -6.06
CA GLU A 80 -17.94 -22.31 -7.04
C GLU A 80 -18.16 -21.69 -8.41
N TYR A 81 -18.98 -20.65 -8.51
CA TYR A 81 -19.23 -19.96 -9.78
C TYR A 81 -17.94 -19.36 -10.35
N PHE A 82 -17.14 -18.73 -9.50
CA PHE A 82 -15.85 -18.18 -9.91
C PHE A 82 -14.95 -19.29 -10.51
N GLN A 83 -14.89 -20.46 -9.87
CA GLN A 83 -14.12 -21.60 -10.36
C GLN A 83 -14.61 -22.10 -11.73
N HIS A 84 -15.92 -22.20 -11.92
CA HIS A 84 -16.50 -22.56 -13.21
C HIS A 84 -16.19 -21.53 -14.31
N ARG A 85 -16.17 -20.23 -13.97
CA ARG A 85 -15.82 -19.18 -14.93
C ARG A 85 -14.35 -19.25 -15.34
N ILE A 86 -13.43 -19.50 -14.41
CA ILE A 86 -12.00 -19.67 -14.74
C ILE A 86 -11.79 -20.86 -15.67
N SER A 87 -12.42 -22.01 -15.40
CA SER A 87 -12.29 -23.19 -16.25
C SER A 87 -12.87 -22.98 -17.66
N LEU A 88 -13.94 -22.18 -17.81
CA LEU A 88 -14.45 -21.76 -19.10
C LEU A 88 -13.47 -20.85 -19.84
N ILE A 89 -12.92 -19.84 -19.17
CA ILE A 89 -11.95 -18.91 -19.78
C ILE A 89 -10.71 -19.67 -20.28
N LYS A 90 -10.20 -20.63 -19.50
CA LYS A 90 -9.08 -21.49 -19.94
C LYS A 90 -9.38 -22.25 -21.23
N ARG A 91 -10.61 -22.76 -21.38
CA ARG A 91 -11.05 -23.46 -22.60
C ARG A 91 -11.19 -22.55 -23.81
N TRP A 92 -11.55 -21.28 -23.60
CA TRP A 92 -11.66 -20.28 -24.67
C TRP A 92 -10.32 -19.65 -25.07
N THR A 93 -9.23 -19.98 -24.37
CA THR A 93 -7.91 -19.40 -24.63
C THR A 93 -7.15 -20.21 -25.70
N PRO A 94 -6.51 -19.57 -26.71
CA PRO A 94 -5.91 -20.26 -27.86
C PRO A 94 -4.81 -21.28 -27.53
N LYS A 95 -4.02 -21.04 -26.48
CA LYS A 95 -3.10 -22.01 -25.88
C LYS A 95 -3.65 -22.33 -24.49
N LYS A 96 -3.73 -23.61 -24.11
CA LYS A 96 -4.31 -24.12 -22.83
C LYS A 96 -3.91 -23.25 -21.62
N GLY A 97 -4.68 -22.18 -21.37
CA GLY A 97 -4.44 -21.08 -20.43
C GLY A 97 -3.11 -21.04 -19.68
N GLU A 98 -1.96 -20.91 -20.37
CA GLU A 98 -0.62 -21.09 -19.77
C GLU A 98 -0.33 -20.11 -18.63
N ASN A 99 -0.83 -18.87 -18.74
CA ASN A 99 -0.70 -17.84 -17.70
C ASN A 99 -2.01 -17.54 -16.97
N ILE A 100 -3.04 -18.39 -17.11
CA ILE A 100 -4.29 -18.27 -16.36
C ILE A 100 -4.16 -19.10 -15.08
N PHE A 101 -4.37 -18.46 -13.92
CA PHE A 101 -4.42 -19.13 -12.62
C PHE A 101 -5.52 -20.20 -12.56
N ASP A 102 -5.31 -21.24 -11.76
CA ASP A 102 -6.27 -22.34 -11.60
C ASP A 102 -7.41 -21.99 -10.64
N TYR A 103 -7.14 -21.16 -9.63
CA TYR A 103 -8.09 -20.89 -8.55
C TYR A 103 -8.07 -19.43 -8.11
N PHE A 104 -9.19 -18.96 -7.54
CA PHE A 104 -9.28 -17.62 -6.93
C PHE A 104 -8.20 -17.36 -5.88
N TYR A 105 -7.84 -18.38 -5.09
CA TYR A 105 -6.79 -18.27 -4.09
C TYR A 105 -5.43 -17.99 -4.72
N GLU A 106 -5.13 -18.63 -5.85
CA GLU A 106 -3.90 -18.39 -6.59
C GLU A 106 -3.86 -16.99 -7.18
N ALA A 107 -4.97 -16.51 -7.77
CA ALA A 107 -5.09 -15.11 -8.19
C ALA A 107 -4.85 -14.14 -7.03
N LYS A 108 -5.46 -14.39 -5.87
CA LYS A 108 -5.23 -13.59 -4.66
C LYS A 108 -3.78 -13.65 -4.19
N ARG A 109 -3.13 -14.81 -4.24
CA ARG A 109 -1.73 -15.00 -3.85
C ARG A 109 -0.80 -14.26 -4.82
N LEU A 110 -1.04 -14.35 -6.12
CA LEU A 110 -0.32 -13.60 -7.15
C LEU A 110 -0.42 -12.09 -6.89
N LEU A 111 -1.63 -11.59 -6.63
CA LEU A 111 -1.84 -10.18 -6.34
C LEU A 111 -1.35 -9.77 -4.94
N SER A 112 -1.27 -10.68 -3.97
CA SER A 112 -0.78 -10.36 -2.61
C SER A 112 0.67 -9.89 -2.57
N LEU A 113 1.46 -10.19 -3.61
CA LEU A 113 2.80 -9.66 -3.75
C LEU A 113 2.82 -8.21 -4.30
N LEU A 114 1.74 -7.79 -4.98
CA LEU A 114 1.51 -6.38 -5.37
C LEU A 114 0.93 -5.58 -4.22
N PHE A 115 0.11 -6.23 -3.38
CA PHE A 115 -0.49 -5.59 -2.23
C PHE A 115 0.54 -5.50 -1.11
N LEU A 116 0.81 -4.27 -0.68
CA LEU A 116 1.59 -4.05 0.52
C LEU A 116 0.88 -4.67 1.73
N PRO A 117 1.66 -5.19 2.71
CA PRO A 117 1.07 -5.77 3.90
C PRO A 117 0.14 -4.77 4.58
N LYS A 118 -0.87 -5.32 5.24
CA LYS A 118 -1.75 -4.58 6.15
C LYS A 118 -1.86 -5.36 7.43
N GLN A 119 -1.89 -4.65 8.54
CA GLN A 119 -2.02 -5.22 9.86
C GLN A 119 -3.31 -4.73 10.50
N LYS A 120 -4.06 -5.65 11.11
CA LYS A 120 -5.19 -5.27 11.95
C LYS A 120 -4.69 -5.10 13.37
N ILE A 121 -4.94 -3.93 13.95
CA ILE A 121 -4.60 -3.58 15.32
C ILE A 121 -5.90 -3.32 16.06
N HIS A 122 -6.13 -3.97 17.20
CA HIS A 122 -7.34 -3.68 17.97
C HIS A 122 -7.18 -2.33 18.68
N ALA A 123 -8.26 -1.58 18.81
CA ALA A 123 -8.25 -0.27 19.47
C ALA A 123 -9.30 -0.23 20.56
N CYS A 124 -9.09 0.65 21.55
CA CYS A 124 -10.14 1.01 22.50
C CYS A 124 -11.29 1.70 21.75
N VAL A 125 -12.53 1.40 22.12
CA VAL A 125 -13.72 2.03 21.52
C VAL A 125 -13.69 3.56 21.63
N ASN A 126 -13.16 4.07 22.73
CA ASN A 126 -12.98 5.49 23.03
C ASN A 126 -11.64 6.07 22.54
N ASN A 127 -10.87 5.32 21.71
CA ASN A 127 -9.59 5.74 21.12
C ASN A 127 -8.45 6.08 22.10
N PHE A 128 -8.57 5.79 23.40
CA PHE A 128 -7.50 6.10 24.36
C PHE A 128 -6.22 5.28 24.18
N MET A 129 -6.31 4.09 23.59
CA MET A 129 -5.15 3.24 23.33
C MET A 129 -5.39 2.24 22.21
N SER A 130 -4.30 1.70 21.68
CA SER A 130 -4.30 0.53 20.82
C SER A 130 -3.77 -0.69 21.57
N PHE A 131 -4.35 -1.86 21.33
CA PHE A 131 -3.90 -3.13 21.87
C PHE A 131 -2.78 -3.69 20.96
N TYR A 132 -1.62 -3.05 21.01
CA TYR A 132 -0.48 -3.33 20.15
C TYR A 132 0.82 -3.41 20.95
N LYS A 133 1.80 -4.19 20.46
CA LYS A 133 3.10 -4.43 21.10
C LYS A 133 2.95 -4.78 22.59
N GLU A 134 3.44 -3.93 23.49
CA GLU A 134 3.43 -4.14 24.94
C GLU A 134 2.01 -4.33 25.47
N ASP A 135 1.04 -3.64 24.86
CA ASP A 135 -0.38 -3.69 25.24
C ASP A 135 -1.17 -4.76 24.48
N GLY A 136 -0.52 -5.55 23.62
CA GLY A 136 -1.17 -6.50 22.73
C GLY A 136 -1.91 -7.63 23.45
N ARG A 137 -1.56 -7.92 24.71
CA ARG A 137 -2.17 -8.96 25.55
C ARG A 137 -3.31 -8.46 26.43
N LEU A 138 -3.53 -7.14 26.49
CA LEU A 138 -4.59 -6.59 27.32
C LEU A 138 -5.96 -6.87 26.70
N GLU A 139 -6.94 -7.15 27.56
CA GLU A 139 -8.34 -7.33 27.19
C GLU A 139 -9.20 -6.12 27.57
N VAL A 140 -8.67 -5.23 28.40
CA VAL A 140 -9.36 -4.02 28.90
C VAL A 140 -8.47 -2.80 28.68
N CYS A 141 -9.08 -1.69 28.29
CA CYS A 141 -8.40 -0.41 28.14
C CYS A 141 -7.90 0.10 29.51
N ARG A 142 -6.61 0.39 29.62
CA ARG A 142 -5.98 0.88 30.86
C ARG A 142 -6.45 2.28 31.27
N PHE A 143 -7.01 3.05 30.34
CA PHE A 143 -7.40 4.45 30.56
C PHE A 143 -8.89 4.63 30.87
N CYS A 144 -9.76 3.83 30.26
CA CYS A 144 -11.21 4.01 30.39
C CYS A 144 -11.97 2.74 30.81
N GLY A 145 -11.26 1.63 31.08
CA GLY A 145 -11.89 0.39 31.56
C GLY A 145 -12.74 -0.36 30.53
N GLU A 146 -12.79 0.11 29.28
CA GLU A 146 -13.60 -0.53 28.24
C GLU A 146 -12.99 -1.85 27.75
N ASN A 147 -13.86 -2.84 27.55
CA ASN A 147 -13.48 -4.14 27.01
C ASN A 147 -13.02 -4.03 25.56
N ARG A 148 -11.96 -4.76 25.23
CA ARG A 148 -11.42 -4.94 23.86
C ARG A 148 -12.39 -5.69 22.96
N TYR A 149 -13.06 -6.69 23.52
CA TYR A 149 -13.96 -7.59 22.82
C TYR A 149 -15.42 -7.33 23.18
N GLY A 150 -16.32 -7.57 22.23
CA GLY A 150 -17.76 -7.48 22.46
C GLY A 150 -18.28 -8.77 23.09
N GLU A 151 -19.46 -8.71 23.70
CA GLU A 151 -20.17 -9.91 24.12
C GLU A 151 -20.47 -10.77 22.89
N GLY A 152 -19.96 -12.00 22.89
CA GLY A 152 -20.12 -12.91 21.76
C GLY A 152 -21.57 -13.34 21.60
N SER A 153 -22.05 -13.47 20.36
CA SER A 153 -23.30 -14.17 20.06
C SER A 153 -23.16 -15.63 20.51
N MET A 154 -24.22 -16.22 21.09
CA MET A 154 -24.23 -17.65 21.46
C MET A 154 -23.74 -18.52 20.29
N GLY A 155 -22.55 -19.14 20.47
CA GLY A 155 -21.93 -20.00 19.46
C GLY A 155 -20.60 -19.51 18.87
N GLN A 156 -20.15 -18.28 19.12
CA GLN A 156 -18.82 -17.83 18.65
C GLN A 156 -17.69 -18.34 19.57
N ARG A 157 -16.80 -19.18 19.01
CA ARG A 157 -15.60 -19.70 19.71
C ARG A 157 -14.46 -18.69 19.86
N LYS A 158 -14.49 -17.56 19.16
CA LYS A 158 -13.42 -16.54 19.20
C LYS A 158 -14.00 -15.17 19.50
N PRO A 159 -13.41 -14.42 20.46
CA PRO A 159 -13.88 -13.09 20.80
C PRO A 159 -13.62 -12.11 19.65
N VAL A 160 -14.62 -11.28 19.33
CA VAL A 160 -14.55 -10.27 18.25
C VAL A 160 -14.23 -8.92 18.84
N ALA A 161 -13.17 -8.27 18.32
CA ALA A 161 -12.75 -6.96 18.81
C ALA A 161 -13.80 -5.89 18.48
N ARG A 162 -14.10 -5.02 19.46
CA ARG A 162 -15.09 -3.95 19.31
C ARG A 162 -14.64 -2.85 18.35
N LYS A 163 -13.32 -2.64 18.24
CA LYS A 163 -12.75 -1.68 17.30
C LYS A 163 -11.43 -2.18 16.74
N VAL A 164 -11.26 -2.05 15.43
CA VAL A 164 -10.06 -2.47 14.69
C VAL A 164 -9.58 -1.33 13.83
N LEU A 165 -8.33 -0.92 14.04
CA LEU A 165 -7.54 -0.05 13.20
C LEU A 165 -6.80 -0.89 12.15
N ILE A 166 -6.75 -0.44 10.90
CA ILE A 166 -5.92 -1.06 9.87
C ILE A 166 -4.63 -0.25 9.74
N TYR A 167 -3.53 -0.81 10.19
CA TYR A 167 -2.20 -0.26 10.04
C TYR A 167 -1.58 -0.70 8.72
N LEU A 168 -0.99 0.26 8.02
CA LEU A 168 -0.23 0.06 6.81
C LEU A 168 1.27 0.16 7.20
N PRO A 169 2.05 -0.93 7.13
CA PRO A 169 3.44 -0.90 7.59
C PRO A 169 4.30 0.00 6.70
N LEU A 170 4.79 1.09 7.30
CA LEU A 170 5.62 2.09 6.65
C LEU A 170 6.83 1.50 5.95
N GLY A 171 7.60 0.65 6.65
CA GLY A 171 8.85 0.09 6.11
C GLY A 171 8.64 -0.65 4.79
N ALA A 172 7.56 -1.41 4.66
CA ALA A 172 7.25 -2.13 3.42
C ALA A 172 6.90 -1.16 2.27
N ARG A 173 6.24 -0.04 2.57
CA ARG A 173 5.89 0.98 1.56
C ARG A 173 7.10 1.75 1.09
N LEU A 174 7.94 2.18 2.04
CA LEU A 174 9.18 2.88 1.73
C LEU A 174 10.12 2.00 0.89
N GLN A 175 10.20 0.70 1.19
CA GLN A 175 10.93 -0.26 0.35
C GLN A 175 10.37 -0.31 -1.08
N GLN A 176 9.04 -0.35 -1.23
CA GLN A 176 8.42 -0.37 -2.56
C GLN A 176 8.69 0.91 -3.36
N LEU A 177 8.76 2.08 -2.72
CA LEU A 177 9.10 3.34 -3.40
C LEU A 177 10.51 3.28 -4.01
N TYR A 178 11.46 2.61 -3.35
CA TYR A 178 12.81 2.43 -3.90
C TYR A 178 12.91 1.38 -5.02
N THR A 179 11.86 0.60 -5.28
CA THR A 179 11.94 -0.46 -6.28
C THR A 179 11.82 0.05 -7.72
N SER A 180 11.22 1.23 -7.91
CA SER A 180 11.13 1.92 -9.20
C SER A 180 12.32 2.86 -9.39
N ARG A 181 12.99 2.82 -10.55
CA ARG A 181 14.13 3.72 -10.84
C ARG A 181 13.75 5.20 -10.75
N ASN A 182 12.59 5.57 -11.29
CA ASN A 182 12.12 6.95 -11.29
C ASN A 182 11.83 7.41 -9.87
N THR A 183 11.10 6.58 -9.12
CA THR A 183 10.73 6.91 -7.76
C THR A 183 11.97 6.94 -6.88
N ALA A 184 12.88 5.96 -6.96
CA ALA A 184 14.17 5.97 -6.25
C ALA A 184 15.05 7.18 -6.59
N HIS A 185 15.05 7.63 -7.85
CA HIS A 185 15.67 8.87 -8.25
C HIS A 185 15.07 10.03 -7.46
N ASP A 186 13.74 10.20 -7.49
CA ASP A 186 13.07 11.29 -6.77
C ASP A 186 13.30 11.18 -5.25
N MET A 187 13.39 9.95 -4.72
CA MET A 187 13.68 9.66 -3.31
C MET A 187 15.01 10.25 -2.82
N THR A 188 15.96 10.47 -3.74
CA THR A 188 17.31 11.03 -3.47
C THR A 188 17.45 12.48 -3.95
N TRP A 189 16.37 13.11 -4.42
CA TRP A 189 16.39 14.49 -4.95
C TRP A 189 16.94 15.48 -3.92
N HIS A 190 16.58 15.29 -2.65
CA HIS A 190 17.03 16.08 -1.52
C HIS A 190 18.54 16.04 -1.27
N HIS A 191 19.31 15.21 -1.96
CA HIS A 191 20.77 15.23 -1.87
C HIS A 191 21.39 15.88 -3.10
N ARG A 192 20.79 15.66 -4.28
CA ARG A 192 21.37 16.01 -5.59
C ARG A 192 21.15 17.47 -5.97
N THR A 193 20.06 18.07 -5.52
CA THR A 193 19.77 19.47 -5.84
C THR A 193 20.47 20.37 -4.83
N GLN A 194 21.14 21.43 -5.28
CA GLN A 194 21.53 22.54 -4.41
C GLN A 194 20.73 23.75 -4.87
N THR A 195 19.80 24.21 -4.04
CA THR A 195 19.15 25.50 -4.22
C THR A 195 19.76 26.45 -3.20
N ASP A 196 20.56 27.40 -3.70
CA ASP A 196 21.16 28.47 -2.91
C ASP A 196 20.79 29.82 -3.51
N ASP A 197 19.49 30.04 -3.67
CA ASP A 197 18.90 31.30 -4.15
C ASP A 197 18.51 32.24 -2.99
N GLY A 198 18.77 31.84 -1.74
CA GLY A 198 18.38 32.58 -0.54
C GLY A 198 16.89 32.51 -0.20
N TRP A 199 16.07 31.81 -0.99
CA TRP A 199 14.63 31.67 -0.78
C TRP A 199 14.26 30.25 -0.32
N MET A 200 13.20 30.13 0.46
CA MET A 200 12.68 28.83 0.86
C MET A 200 11.71 28.31 -0.21
N THR A 201 12.25 27.60 -1.21
CA THR A 201 11.49 27.01 -2.32
C THR A 201 11.05 25.57 -2.06
N HIS A 202 11.64 24.92 -1.06
CA HIS A 202 11.32 23.55 -0.64
C HIS A 202 11.46 23.43 0.90
N PRO A 203 10.70 22.56 1.60
CA PRO A 203 10.82 22.41 3.06
C PRO A 203 12.24 22.02 3.53
N ARG A 204 13.01 21.35 2.68
CA ARG A 204 14.46 21.11 2.85
C ARG A 204 15.27 22.38 3.15
N ASN A 205 14.91 23.51 2.58
CA ASN A 205 15.61 24.78 2.79
C ASN A 205 15.33 25.35 4.19
N GLY A 206 14.31 24.84 4.89
CA GLY A 206 13.91 25.26 6.22
C GLY A 206 14.93 24.91 7.31
N ALA A 207 14.93 25.70 8.38
CA ALA A 207 15.84 25.54 9.51
C ALA A 207 15.72 24.16 10.19
N THR A 208 14.51 23.63 10.29
CA THR A 208 14.25 22.32 10.91
C THR A 208 14.96 21.18 10.16
N TRP A 209 14.96 21.21 8.83
CA TRP A 209 15.64 20.19 8.03
C TRP A 209 17.15 20.28 8.18
N LYS A 210 17.72 21.49 8.08
CA LYS A 210 19.16 21.73 8.28
C LYS A 210 19.62 21.29 9.67
N HIS A 211 18.83 21.60 10.70
CA HIS A 211 19.09 21.15 12.06
C HIS A 211 19.08 19.62 12.18
N LEU A 212 18.10 18.96 11.56
CA LEU A 212 17.99 17.50 11.56
C LEU A 212 19.19 16.82 10.86
N ASP A 213 19.63 17.37 9.73
CA ASP A 213 20.83 16.90 9.01
C ASP A 213 22.12 17.10 9.81
N ALA A 214 22.25 18.24 10.50
CA ALA A 214 23.39 18.52 11.36
C ALA A 214 23.40 17.65 12.63
N THR A 215 22.23 17.32 13.18
CA THR A 215 22.10 16.53 14.41
C THR A 215 22.39 15.05 14.18
N TYR A 216 21.90 14.49 13.08
CA TYR A 216 21.98 13.05 12.81
C TYR A 216 22.80 12.77 11.55
N LEU A 217 24.08 12.46 11.73
CA LEU A 217 25.04 12.16 10.65
C LEU A 217 24.61 11.01 9.72
N PHE A 218 23.73 10.13 10.18
CA PHE A 218 23.09 9.12 9.34
C PHE A 218 22.47 9.72 8.08
N PHE A 219 21.93 10.94 8.12
CA PHE A 219 21.32 11.60 6.96
C PHE A 219 22.32 12.07 5.88
N SER A 220 23.62 11.84 6.07
CA SER A 220 24.63 12.00 5.02
C SER A 220 24.46 11.00 3.86
N GLU A 221 23.90 9.82 4.14
CA GLU A 221 23.59 8.83 3.11
C GLU A 221 22.32 9.24 2.33
N PRO A 222 22.40 9.46 1.00
CA PRO A 222 21.29 10.00 0.19
C PRO A 222 20.01 9.17 0.19
N ARG A 223 20.11 7.88 0.50
CA ARG A 223 18.95 6.96 0.56
C ARG A 223 18.16 7.06 1.86
N ASN A 224 18.60 7.89 2.81
CA ASN A 224 17.90 8.05 4.07
C ASN A 224 16.76 9.06 3.95
N ILE A 225 15.58 8.60 4.32
CA ILE A 225 14.33 9.34 4.15
C ILE A 225 14.06 10.18 5.38
N ARG A 226 13.57 11.40 5.17
CA ARG A 226 13.01 12.25 6.23
C ARG A 226 11.49 12.25 6.09
N ILE A 227 10.82 12.07 7.22
CA ILE A 227 9.38 11.90 7.27
C ILE A 227 8.79 13.03 8.09
N GLY A 228 7.91 13.81 7.47
CA GLY A 228 7.07 14.79 8.17
C GLY A 228 5.79 14.11 8.66
N LEU A 229 5.51 14.24 9.96
CA LEU A 229 4.23 13.82 10.53
C LEU A 229 3.32 15.04 10.65
N CYS A 230 2.20 15.03 9.91
CA CYS A 230 1.21 16.09 9.98
C CYS A 230 -0.10 15.54 10.57
N SER A 231 -0.53 16.07 11.71
CA SER A 231 -1.84 15.80 12.29
C SER A 231 -2.81 16.95 11.98
N ASN A 232 -3.11 17.18 10.70
CA ASN A 232 -4.20 18.08 10.33
C ASN A 232 -5.47 17.25 10.07
N GLY A 233 -6.59 17.65 10.69
CA GLY A 233 -7.86 16.94 10.62
C GLY A 233 -8.44 16.96 9.22
N PHE A 234 -8.13 15.95 8.41
CA PHE A 234 -8.83 15.74 7.14
C PHE A 234 -10.22 15.15 7.42
N SER A 235 -11.24 15.97 7.21
CA SER A 235 -12.65 15.57 7.31
C SER A 235 -13.11 14.95 5.99
N SER A 236 -12.98 13.63 5.84
CA SER A 236 -13.47 12.90 4.66
C SER A 236 -14.98 12.67 4.70
N PHE A 237 -15.79 13.73 4.55
CA PHE A 237 -17.24 13.57 4.33
C PHE A 237 -17.54 13.47 2.83
N SER A 238 -17.89 12.26 2.39
CA SER A 238 -18.64 12.02 1.16
C SER A 238 -20.14 12.02 1.49
N LYS A 239 -20.95 12.74 0.72
CA LYS A 239 -22.41 12.86 0.93
C LYS A 239 -23.20 11.55 0.68
N PHE A 240 -22.56 10.47 0.23
CA PHE A 240 -23.25 9.24 -0.19
C PHE A 240 -22.55 7.92 0.20
N GLY A 241 -21.64 7.92 1.19
CA GLY A 241 -20.96 6.71 1.67
C GLY A 241 -21.05 6.54 3.19
N ARG A 242 -20.75 5.33 3.70
CA ARG A 242 -20.65 5.06 5.15
C ARG A 242 -19.69 6.06 5.82
N GLN A 243 -20.04 6.53 7.01
CA GLN A 243 -19.23 7.48 7.78
C GLN A 243 -17.97 6.77 8.30
N TYR A 244 -16.79 7.16 7.79
CA TYR A 244 -15.51 6.73 8.32
C TYR A 244 -14.86 7.91 9.05
N SER A 245 -14.63 7.77 10.36
CA SER A 245 -13.77 8.71 11.10
C SER A 245 -12.31 8.30 10.90
N CYS A 246 -11.66 8.87 9.90
CA CYS A 246 -10.21 8.76 9.74
C CYS A 246 -9.55 9.75 10.72
N TRP A 247 -8.61 9.29 11.55
CA TRP A 247 -7.56 10.17 12.07
C TRP A 247 -6.43 10.10 11.03
N PRO A 248 -6.30 11.08 10.12
CA PRO A 248 -5.25 11.00 9.12
C PRO A 248 -3.97 11.50 9.79
N PHE A 249 -3.20 10.58 10.35
CA PHE A 249 -1.77 10.81 10.44
C PHE A 249 -1.24 10.78 9.02
N ILE A 250 -1.06 11.96 8.42
CA ILE A 250 -0.49 12.05 7.08
C ILE A 250 1.01 11.98 7.25
N ILE A 251 1.59 10.94 6.66
CA ILE A 251 3.02 10.75 6.57
C ILE A 251 3.42 11.27 5.21
N CYS A 252 3.96 12.49 5.20
CA CYS A 252 4.50 13.08 3.99
C CYS A 252 5.93 12.56 3.81
N VAL A 253 6.13 11.84 2.72
CA VAL A 253 7.47 11.56 2.21
C VAL A 253 7.77 12.65 1.18
N GLU A 254 8.66 13.58 1.52
CA GLU A 254 8.88 14.76 0.69
C GLU A 254 9.79 14.45 -0.50
N PHE A 255 9.18 14.35 -1.69
CA PHE A 255 9.82 14.48 -3.00
C PHE A 255 9.04 15.51 -3.81
N THR A 256 9.66 16.07 -4.85
CA THR A 256 8.99 17.02 -5.76
C THR A 256 7.65 16.46 -6.23
N VAL A 257 6.56 17.03 -5.69
CA VAL A 257 5.13 16.78 -5.95
C VAL A 257 4.70 15.31 -5.86
N GLY A 258 4.39 14.84 -4.64
CA GLY A 258 3.66 13.58 -4.46
C GLY A 258 3.47 13.19 -2.99
N ILE A 259 2.31 13.52 -2.42
CA ILE A 259 1.90 13.07 -1.08
C ILE A 259 1.62 11.56 -1.16
N VAL A 260 2.43 10.75 -0.50
CA VAL A 260 2.13 9.32 -0.31
C VAL A 260 1.06 9.20 0.78
N HIS A 261 -0.14 8.77 0.39
CA HIS A 261 -1.26 8.57 1.32
C HIS A 261 -1.14 7.22 2.04
N GLU A 262 -0.95 7.24 3.36
CA GLU A 262 -1.24 6.10 4.22
C GLU A 262 -2.36 6.47 5.20
N GLY A 263 -3.55 5.90 5.00
CA GLY A 263 -4.69 6.04 5.90
C GLY A 263 -4.93 4.76 6.67
N ALA A 264 -5.20 4.88 7.97
CA ALA A 264 -5.66 3.79 8.81
C ALA A 264 -7.19 3.79 8.90
N VAL A 265 -7.82 2.75 8.37
CA VAL A 265 -9.29 2.62 8.33
C VAL A 265 -9.76 1.88 9.58
N GLY A 266 -10.76 2.43 10.27
CA GLY A 266 -11.50 1.77 11.34
C GLY A 266 -13.00 1.83 11.06
N ASN A 267 -13.68 0.70 11.19
CA ASN A 267 -15.15 0.65 11.11
C ASN A 267 -15.75 1.15 12.43
N GLN A 268 -16.78 2.00 12.33
CA GLN A 268 -17.81 2.15 13.36
C GLN A 268 -18.84 1.04 13.21
#